data_AF-A0A7W9C9U2-F1
#
_entry.id   AF-A0A7W9C9U2-F1
#
_cell.length_a   1.000
_cell.length_b   1.000
_cell.length_c   1.000
_cell.angle_alpha   90.00
_cell.angle_beta   90.00
_cell.angle_gamma   90.00
#
_symmetry.space_group_name_H-M   'P 1'
#
loop_
_entity.id
_entity.type
_entity.pdbx_description
1 polymer ?
#
loop_
_entity_poly.entity_id
_entity_poly.type
_entity_poly.pdbx_seq_one_letter_code
_entity_poly.pdbx_strand_id
1 'polypeptide(L)'
;MPQDAGRPSVGLSWRDVLFAGLLVAVAAAVLGASQLLIGPNTALSGYLTILFLLSVVRAASWRTRILSVAWSLSVALLGFVIGGAGLWVTLVALVVVCLLQAFVGLGEAALLTRSPVNLLAFASLNQSGAEVWHVLLGSVIGAGVILTFSAIAKSRSDKSRTSMTMRQRVSYAVATSAGALLIVVVARLTDFPYVGWVLLSFCIVVSVGADQRVTRGYLRIVGSVVGALIAVLLSMLPSPIPTVAAVVCVVLCVAYVNAGNYALFVLFLTPAVLLTTSSEHSSLMLGILRLEAVLFATAVAIVCSLAVDAVVARSVRR
;
A
#
# COMPACT_ATOMS: atom_id res chain seq x y z
N MET A 1 -21.07 26.30 -7.51
CA MET A 1 -19.76 27.00 -7.49
C MET A 1 -18.68 25.94 -7.56
N PRO A 2 -17.85 25.89 -8.60
CA PRO A 2 -16.74 24.95 -8.64
C PRO A 2 -15.71 25.43 -7.62
N GLN A 3 -15.43 24.57 -6.63
CA GLN A 3 -14.35 24.76 -5.67
C GLN A 3 -13.05 24.93 -6.45
N ASP A 4 -12.26 25.94 -6.08
CA ASP A 4 -10.87 26.08 -6.48
C ASP A 4 -10.16 24.73 -6.36
N ALA A 5 -9.93 24.10 -7.51
CA ALA A 5 -8.99 23.01 -7.63
C ALA A 5 -7.60 23.61 -7.34
N GLY A 6 -7.26 23.68 -6.05
CA GLY A 6 -5.99 24.19 -5.56
C GLY A 6 -4.88 23.57 -6.39
N ARG A 7 -4.17 24.41 -7.15
CA ARG A 7 -3.00 23.99 -7.90
C ARG A 7 -2.14 23.15 -6.94
N PRO A 8 -1.78 21.90 -7.28
CA PRO A 8 -0.89 21.13 -6.42
C PRO A 8 0.38 21.97 -6.28
N SER A 9 0.64 22.50 -5.09
CA SER A 9 1.85 23.24 -4.82
C SER A 9 3.01 22.26 -5.03
N VAL A 10 3.71 22.41 -6.17
CA VAL A 10 4.85 21.57 -6.53
C VAL A 10 6.00 21.78 -5.54
N GLY A 11 6.06 22.96 -4.91
CA GLY A 11 7.08 23.33 -3.93
C GLY A 11 6.93 22.57 -2.62
N LEU A 12 7.81 21.59 -2.41
CA LEU A 12 8.11 21.09 -1.07
C LEU A 12 8.94 22.15 -0.33
N SER A 13 8.64 22.39 0.95
CA SER A 13 9.58 23.15 1.78
C SER A 13 10.85 22.31 1.98
N TRP A 14 12.02 22.94 2.02
CA TRP A 14 13.26 22.27 2.42
C TRP A 14 13.11 21.52 3.75
N ARG A 15 12.30 22.06 4.66
CA ARG A 15 11.98 21.41 5.95
C ARG A 15 11.25 20.08 5.77
N ASP A 16 10.35 19.97 4.79
CA ASP A 16 9.59 18.75 4.52
C ASP A 16 10.50 17.65 3.96
N VAL A 17 11.44 18.04 3.08
CA VAL A 17 12.45 17.12 2.52
C VAL A 17 13.41 16.65 3.60
N LEU A 18 13.93 17.56 4.44
CA LEU A 18 14.80 17.20 5.57
C LEU A 18 14.09 16.28 6.55
N PHE A 19 12.84 16.58 6.89
CA PHE A 19 12.05 15.74 7.78
C PHE A 19 11.84 14.35 7.18
N ALA A 20 11.43 14.26 5.90
CA ALA A 20 11.30 12.98 5.20
C ALA A 20 12.64 12.23 5.13
N GLY A 21 13.75 12.92 4.89
CA GLY A 21 15.10 12.36 4.89
C GLY A 21 15.47 11.75 6.25
N LEU A 22 15.19 12.47 7.34
CA LEU A 22 15.40 11.97 8.69
C LEU A 22 14.55 10.73 8.98
N LEU A 23 13.27 10.73 8.61
CA LEU A 23 12.40 9.56 8.78
C LEU A 23 12.92 8.35 8.02
N VAL A 24 13.30 8.53 6.75
CA VAL A 24 13.86 7.45 5.93
C VAL A 24 15.17 6.94 6.53
N ALA A 25 16.05 7.82 7.00
CA ALA A 25 17.31 7.44 7.63
C ALA A 25 17.09 6.65 8.94
N VAL A 26 16.16 7.08 9.79
CA VAL A 26 15.81 6.36 11.02
C VAL A 26 15.21 4.99 10.70
N ALA A 27 14.29 4.91 9.74
CA ALA A 27 13.72 3.63 9.32
C ALA A 27 14.79 2.69 8.76
N ALA A 28 15.69 3.19 7.90
CA ALA A 28 16.79 2.42 7.35
C ALA A 28 17.77 1.94 8.44
N ALA A 29 18.10 2.79 9.41
CA ALA A 29 18.96 2.43 10.53
C ALA A 29 18.33 1.34 11.41
N VAL A 30 17.05 1.46 11.75
CA VAL A 30 16.32 0.47 12.55
C VAL A 30 16.20 -0.87 11.81
N LEU A 31 15.83 -0.85 10.53
CA LEU A 31 15.73 -2.07 9.73
C LEU A 31 17.09 -2.70 9.47
N GLY A 32 18.13 -1.90 9.22
CA GLY A 32 19.51 -2.36 9.06
C GLY A 32 20.05 -2.99 10.34
N ALA A 33 19.82 -2.38 11.49
CA ALA A 33 20.16 -2.96 12.79
C ALA A 33 19.39 -4.28 13.03
N SER A 34 18.10 -4.32 12.70
CA SER A 34 17.30 -5.55 12.79
C SER A 34 17.83 -6.64 11.86
N GLN A 35 18.29 -6.29 10.66
CA GLN A 35 18.86 -7.24 9.72
C GLN A 35 20.18 -7.84 10.23
N LEU A 36 21.04 -7.01 10.82
CA LEU A 36 22.36 -7.41 11.33
C LEU A 36 22.29 -8.19 12.65
N LEU A 37 21.42 -7.77 13.57
CA LEU A 37 21.36 -8.32 14.93
C LEU A 37 20.44 -9.52 15.07
N ILE A 38 19.39 -9.60 14.25
CA ILE A 38 18.32 -10.60 14.40
C ILE A 38 18.24 -11.47 13.14
N GLY A 39 18.10 -10.83 11.99
CA GLY A 39 18.13 -11.53 10.71
C GLY A 39 17.28 -10.88 9.60
N PRO A 40 17.43 -11.38 8.35
CA PRO A 40 16.79 -10.78 7.18
C PRO A 40 15.26 -10.88 7.20
N ASN A 41 14.71 -11.97 7.73
CA ASN A 41 13.25 -12.16 7.80
C ASN A 41 12.57 -11.14 8.73
N THR A 42 13.20 -10.79 9.86
CA THR A 42 12.71 -9.75 10.77
C THR A 42 12.74 -8.38 10.12
N ALA A 43 13.83 -8.04 9.44
CA ALA A 43 13.94 -6.78 8.71
C ALA A 43 12.91 -6.67 7.58
N LEU A 44 12.70 -7.74 6.80
CA LEU A 44 11.72 -7.77 5.73
C LEU A 44 10.29 -7.63 6.26
N SER A 45 9.95 -8.31 7.35
CA SER A 45 8.67 -8.17 8.04
C SER A 45 8.44 -6.76 8.56
N GLY A 46 9.48 -6.12 9.12
CA GLY A 46 9.42 -4.72 9.55
C GLY A 46 9.22 -3.75 8.39
N TYR A 47 9.91 -3.98 7.28
CA TYR A 47 9.75 -3.21 6.04
C TYR A 47 8.32 -3.27 5.50
N LEU A 48 7.75 -4.48 5.35
CA LEU A 48 6.36 -4.65 4.90
C LEU A 48 5.37 -3.94 5.84
N THR A 49 5.61 -4.04 7.14
CA THR A 49 4.75 -3.38 8.14
C THR A 49 4.80 -1.85 8.01
N ILE A 50 5.99 -1.26 7.85
CA ILE A 50 6.15 0.18 7.59
C ILE A 50 5.42 0.59 6.31
N LEU A 51 5.58 -0.18 5.23
CA LEU A 51 4.95 0.08 3.94
C LEU A 51 3.42 0.12 4.04
N PHE A 52 2.82 -0.88 4.69
CA PHE A 52 1.37 -0.99 4.81
C PHE A 52 0.78 -0.01 5.83
N LEU A 53 1.51 0.33 6.89
CA LEU A 53 1.06 1.29 7.90
C LEU A 53 1.37 2.75 7.58
N LEU A 54 2.02 3.07 6.45
CA LEU A 54 2.35 4.45 6.09
C LEU A 54 1.13 5.40 6.07
N SER A 55 -0.07 4.90 5.74
CA SER A 55 -1.30 5.69 5.79
C SER A 55 -1.74 6.04 7.22
N VAL A 56 -1.39 5.21 8.22
CA VAL A 56 -1.71 5.40 9.64
C VAL A 56 -1.04 6.65 10.20
N VAL A 57 0.12 7.06 9.65
CA VAL A 57 0.81 8.29 10.05
C VAL A 57 -0.12 9.50 10.03
N ARG A 58 -1.11 9.51 9.11
CA ARG A 58 -2.06 10.62 8.93
C ARG A 58 -3.39 10.44 9.66
N ALA A 59 -3.60 9.34 10.39
CA ALA A 59 -4.85 9.14 11.11
C ALA A 59 -5.03 10.23 12.17
N ALA A 60 -6.26 10.74 12.27
CA ALA A 60 -6.56 11.95 13.05
C ALA A 60 -6.43 11.76 14.58
N SER A 61 -6.78 10.57 15.07
CA SER A 61 -6.79 10.25 16.50
C SER A 61 -5.78 9.17 16.86
N TRP A 62 -5.17 9.30 18.04
CA TRP A 62 -4.25 8.29 18.57
C TRP A 62 -4.91 6.92 18.75
N ARG A 63 -6.20 6.90 19.15
CA ARG A 63 -7.00 5.67 19.24
C ARG A 63 -7.11 4.97 17.89
N THR A 64 -7.40 5.71 16.82
CA THR A 64 -7.47 5.17 15.46
C THR A 64 -6.12 4.63 14.99
N ARG A 65 -5.01 5.29 15.37
CA ARG A 65 -3.65 4.82 15.05
C ARG A 65 -3.37 3.47 15.69
N ILE A 66 -3.60 3.35 17.00
CA ILE A 66 -3.40 2.09 17.74
C ILE A 66 -4.29 0.98 17.17
N LEU A 67 -5.58 1.25 16.94
CA LEU A 67 -6.50 0.26 16.37
C LEU A 67 -6.08 -0.19 14.96
N SER A 68 -5.58 0.73 14.12
CA SER A 68 -5.10 0.39 12.78
C SER A 68 -3.84 -0.47 12.83
N VAL A 69 -2.92 -0.15 13.75
CA VAL A 69 -1.73 -0.96 14.00
C VAL A 69 -2.12 -2.35 14.48
N ALA A 70 -2.95 -2.45 15.51
CA ALA A 70 -3.41 -3.73 16.05
C ALA A 70 -4.09 -4.57 14.96
N TRP A 71 -4.98 -3.99 14.17
CA TRP A 71 -5.63 -4.66 13.05
C TRP A 71 -4.62 -5.14 12.00
N SER A 72 -3.68 -4.29 11.60
CA SER A 72 -2.65 -4.65 10.63
C SER A 72 -1.76 -5.79 11.13
N LEU A 73 -1.38 -5.77 12.41
CA LEU A 73 -0.59 -6.84 13.02
C LEU A 73 -1.37 -8.16 13.08
N SER A 74 -2.66 -8.12 13.43
CA SER A 74 -3.53 -9.30 13.42
C SER A 74 -3.68 -9.89 12.01
N VAL A 75 -3.86 -9.05 11.00
CA VAL A 75 -3.96 -9.48 9.60
C VAL A 75 -2.63 -10.03 9.08
N ALA A 76 -1.51 -9.43 9.47
CA ALA A 76 -0.18 -9.91 9.14
C ALA A 76 0.10 -11.29 9.76
N LEU A 77 -0.20 -11.46 11.05
CA LEU A 77 -0.07 -12.74 11.75
C LEU A 77 -0.97 -13.81 11.13
N LEU A 78 -2.24 -13.47 10.86
CA LEU A 78 -3.17 -14.37 10.19
C LEU A 78 -2.62 -14.80 8.83
N GLY A 79 -2.19 -13.83 8.01
CA GLY A 79 -1.59 -14.07 6.69
C GLY A 79 -0.39 -15.01 6.77
N PHE A 80 0.50 -14.79 7.73
CA PHE A 80 1.66 -15.63 7.95
C PHE A 80 1.28 -17.07 8.33
N VAL A 81 0.35 -17.25 9.26
CA VAL A 81 -0.08 -18.58 9.74
C VAL A 81 -0.78 -19.38 8.63
N ILE A 82 -1.60 -18.73 7.81
CA ILE A 82 -2.34 -19.41 6.74
C ILE A 82 -1.53 -19.62 5.45
N GLY A 83 -0.35 -18.99 5.31
CA GLY A 83 0.43 -19.00 4.07
C GLY A 83 0.79 -20.41 3.58
N GLY A 84 0.97 -21.35 4.52
CA GLY A 84 1.23 -22.76 4.23
C GLY A 84 -0.02 -23.64 4.07
N ALA A 85 -1.22 -23.12 4.33
CA ALA A 85 -2.48 -23.90 4.35
C ALA A 85 -3.12 -24.09 2.96
N GLY A 86 -2.49 -23.57 1.90
CA GLY A 86 -2.94 -23.70 0.51
C GLY A 86 -3.92 -22.60 0.06
N LEU A 87 -4.12 -22.54 -1.26
CA LEU A 87 -4.83 -21.45 -1.93
C LEU A 87 -6.24 -21.20 -1.40
N TRP A 88 -7.04 -22.26 -1.21
CA TRP A 88 -8.44 -22.12 -0.80
C TRP A 88 -8.58 -21.49 0.58
N VAL A 89 -7.72 -21.87 1.52
CA VAL A 89 -7.68 -21.28 2.86
C VAL A 89 -7.28 -19.80 2.77
N THR A 90 -6.28 -19.47 1.96
CA THR A 90 -5.88 -18.08 1.72
C THR A 90 -7.01 -17.25 1.11
N LEU A 91 -7.76 -17.78 0.15
CA LEU A 91 -8.90 -17.09 -0.47
C LEU A 91 -10.04 -16.86 0.53
N VAL A 92 -10.37 -17.85 1.37
CA VAL A 92 -11.36 -17.70 2.43
C VAL A 92 -10.93 -16.62 3.42
N ALA A 93 -9.68 -16.66 3.88
CA ALA A 93 -9.16 -15.66 4.81
C ALA A 93 -9.13 -14.26 4.19
N LEU A 94 -8.79 -14.14 2.90
CA LEU A 94 -8.82 -12.88 2.15
C LEU A 94 -10.23 -12.27 2.17
N VAL A 95 -11.26 -13.08 1.88
CA VAL A 95 -12.67 -12.65 1.93
C VAL A 95 -13.06 -12.22 3.33
N VAL A 96 -12.75 -13.05 4.34
CA VAL A 96 -13.08 -12.77 5.74
C VAL A 96 -12.43 -11.47 6.19
N VAL A 97 -11.15 -11.25 5.90
CA VAL A 97 -10.45 -9.99 6.22
C VAL A 97 -11.07 -8.81 5.49
N CYS A 98 -11.40 -8.96 4.19
CA CYS A 98 -12.06 -7.92 3.42
C CYS A 98 -13.43 -7.53 3.98
N LEU A 99 -14.18 -8.48 4.55
CA LEU A 99 -15.48 -8.21 5.16
C LEU A 99 -15.37 -7.66 6.57
N LEU A 100 -14.52 -8.25 7.41
CA LEU A 100 -14.29 -7.83 8.78
C LEU A 100 -13.77 -6.40 8.88
N GLN A 101 -12.93 -5.96 7.93
CA GLN A 101 -12.42 -4.58 7.91
C GLN A 101 -13.55 -3.53 7.89
N ALA A 102 -14.74 -3.85 7.36
CA ALA A 102 -15.90 -2.94 7.39
C ALA A 102 -16.35 -2.59 8.81
N PHE A 103 -16.17 -3.53 9.75
CA PHE A 103 -16.66 -3.46 11.12
C PHE A 103 -15.63 -2.89 12.10
N VAL A 104 -14.33 -2.88 11.77
CA VAL A 104 -13.25 -2.45 12.68
C VAL A 104 -13.29 -0.94 13.00
N GLY A 105 -14.29 -0.20 12.50
CA GLY A 105 -14.56 1.15 13.00
C GLY A 105 -13.48 2.18 12.65
N LEU A 106 -12.48 1.81 11.84
CA LEU A 106 -11.47 2.73 11.33
C LEU A 106 -12.17 3.65 10.32
N GLY A 107 -12.65 4.80 10.81
CA GLY A 107 -13.52 5.72 10.08
C GLY A 107 -12.95 6.34 8.81
N GLU A 108 -11.76 5.90 8.36
CA GLU A 108 -11.09 6.36 7.16
C GLU A 108 -10.91 5.17 6.21
N ALA A 109 -11.60 5.18 5.06
CA ALA A 109 -11.48 4.14 4.03
C ALA A 109 -10.02 3.85 3.66
N ALA A 110 -9.16 4.88 3.68
CA ALA A 110 -7.73 4.79 3.37
C ALA A 110 -6.91 3.91 4.34
N LEU A 111 -7.39 3.65 5.55
CA LEU A 111 -6.75 2.74 6.51
C LEU A 111 -7.17 1.28 6.29
N LEU A 112 -8.38 1.08 5.77
CA LEU A 112 -8.95 -0.25 5.56
C LEU A 112 -8.36 -0.95 4.34
N THR A 113 -8.05 -0.19 3.28
CA THR A 113 -7.82 -0.82 1.97
C THR A 113 -6.61 -1.72 1.86
N ARG A 114 -5.66 -1.65 2.79
CA ARG A 114 -4.40 -2.39 2.70
C ARG A 114 -4.44 -3.77 3.34
N SER A 115 -5.51 -4.12 4.05
CA SER A 115 -5.63 -5.43 4.70
C SER A 115 -5.51 -6.64 3.76
N PRO A 116 -6.08 -6.65 2.55
CA PRO A 116 -5.97 -7.79 1.63
C PRO A 116 -4.52 -8.02 1.19
N VAL A 117 -3.81 -6.92 0.92
CA VAL A 117 -2.41 -6.94 0.47
C VAL A 117 -1.50 -7.35 1.62
N ASN A 118 -1.75 -6.83 2.82
CA ASN A 118 -1.01 -7.20 4.01
C ASN A 118 -1.13 -8.70 4.30
N LEU A 119 -2.35 -9.26 4.22
CA LEU A 119 -2.58 -10.69 4.38
C LEU A 119 -1.74 -11.53 3.41
N LEU A 120 -1.75 -11.20 2.11
CA LEU A 120 -1.00 -11.98 1.12
C LEU A 120 0.51 -11.77 1.19
N ALA A 121 0.98 -10.57 1.50
CA ALA A 121 2.40 -10.31 1.66
C ALA A 121 2.97 -11.16 2.80
N PHE A 122 2.27 -11.24 3.93
CA PHE A 122 2.69 -12.10 5.03
C PHE A 122 2.45 -13.60 4.76
N ALA A 123 1.45 -13.96 3.96
CA ALA A 123 1.31 -15.34 3.47
C ALA A 123 2.51 -15.77 2.62
N SER A 124 3.05 -14.87 1.78
CA SER A 124 4.27 -15.15 1.01
C SER A 124 5.53 -15.25 1.87
N LEU A 125 5.61 -14.50 2.98
CA LEU A 125 6.71 -14.63 3.95
C LEU A 125 6.77 -16.01 4.62
N ASN A 126 5.64 -16.69 4.76
CA ASN A 126 5.65 -18.06 5.30
C ASN A 126 6.45 -19.01 4.39
N GLN A 127 6.46 -18.76 3.09
CA GLN A 127 7.19 -19.57 2.10
C GLN A 127 8.71 -19.31 2.13
N SER A 128 9.18 -18.24 2.78
CA SER A 128 10.62 -17.94 2.89
C SER A 128 11.33 -18.69 4.02
N GLY A 129 10.64 -19.60 4.71
CA GLY A 129 11.19 -20.34 5.85
C GLY A 129 11.39 -19.49 7.11
N ALA A 130 10.77 -18.30 7.17
CA ALA A 130 10.79 -17.47 8.36
C ALA A 130 10.08 -18.18 9.52
N GLU A 131 10.54 -17.97 10.76
CA GLU A 131 9.80 -18.42 11.93
C GLU A 131 8.81 -17.34 12.40
N VAL A 132 7.72 -17.76 13.05
CA VAL A 132 6.64 -16.86 13.52
C VAL A 132 7.18 -15.70 14.36
N TRP A 133 8.16 -15.95 15.25
CA TRP A 133 8.67 -14.91 16.14
C TRP A 133 9.46 -13.83 15.39
N HIS A 134 10.20 -14.18 14.33
CA HIS A 134 10.92 -13.21 13.49
C HIS A 134 9.94 -12.23 12.83
N VAL A 135 8.81 -12.76 12.37
CA VAL A 135 7.73 -12.00 11.73
C VAL A 135 7.00 -11.13 12.74
N LEU A 136 6.65 -11.67 13.91
CA LEU A 136 6.04 -10.89 14.98
C LEU A 136 6.94 -9.75 15.44
N LEU A 137 8.21 -10.04 15.72
CA LEU A 137 9.17 -9.04 16.17
C LEU A 137 9.40 -7.96 15.12
N GLY A 138 9.60 -8.36 13.86
CA GLY A 138 9.80 -7.42 12.75
C GLY A 138 8.58 -6.52 12.58
N SER A 139 7.38 -7.09 12.65
CA SER A 139 6.13 -6.32 12.54
C SER A 139 5.96 -5.34 13.70
N VAL A 140 6.30 -5.73 14.94
CA VAL A 140 6.28 -4.84 16.10
C VAL A 140 7.28 -3.70 15.94
N ILE A 141 8.51 -3.99 15.47
CA ILE A 141 9.52 -2.95 15.18
C ILE A 141 9.00 -1.96 14.13
N GLY A 142 8.47 -2.46 13.01
CA GLY A 142 7.93 -1.61 11.95
C GLY A 142 6.73 -0.77 12.40
N ALA A 143 5.84 -1.34 13.20
CA ALA A 143 4.73 -0.63 13.82
C ALA A 143 5.21 0.46 14.79
N GLY A 144 6.23 0.17 15.60
CA GLY A 144 6.87 1.14 16.49
C GLY A 144 7.44 2.34 15.74
N VAL A 145 8.16 2.11 14.64
CA VAL A 145 8.68 3.17 13.76
C VAL A 145 7.54 4.06 13.26
N ILE A 146 6.45 3.47 12.76
CA ILE A 146 5.30 4.23 12.27
C ILE A 146 4.58 5.01 13.38
N LEU A 147 4.41 4.43 14.57
CA LEU A 147 3.80 5.12 15.69
C LEU A 147 4.65 6.32 16.15
N THR A 148 5.97 6.16 16.20
CA THR A 148 6.91 7.26 16.47
C THR A 148 6.82 8.34 15.40
N PHE A 149 6.81 7.97 14.12
CA PHE A 149 6.66 8.93 13.02
C PHE A 149 5.33 9.66 13.10
N SER A 150 4.27 8.95 13.45
CA SER A 150 2.94 9.52 13.61
C SER A 150 2.83 10.45 14.82
N ALA A 151 3.55 10.17 15.91
CA ALA A 151 3.60 11.05 17.08
C ALA A 151 4.32 12.38 16.76
N ILE A 152 5.34 12.35 15.89
CA ILE A 152 6.12 13.53 15.51
C ILE A 152 5.46 14.31 14.36
N ALA A 153 4.80 13.61 13.43
CA ALA A 153 4.11 14.24 12.31
C ALA A 153 2.93 15.08 12.81
N LYS A 154 2.82 16.33 12.31
CA LYS A 154 1.66 17.20 12.59
C LYS A 154 0.38 16.48 12.17
N SER A 155 -0.48 16.17 13.14
CA SER A 155 -1.81 15.63 12.86
C SER A 155 -2.56 16.64 12.00
N ARG A 156 -2.90 16.28 10.75
CA ARG A 156 -3.79 17.11 9.94
C ARG A 156 -5.19 16.98 10.53
N SER A 157 -5.63 18.04 11.21
CA SER A 157 -7.04 18.27 11.53
C SER A 157 -7.80 18.44 10.22
N ASP A 158 -8.31 17.34 9.68
CA ASP A 158 -9.03 17.34 8.41
C ASP A 158 -10.49 17.73 8.66
N LYS A 159 -10.78 19.03 8.55
CA LYS A 159 -12.09 19.67 8.76
C LYS A 159 -13.21 19.21 7.80
N SER A 160 -13.00 18.21 6.94
CA SER A 160 -13.95 17.84 5.87
C SER A 160 -14.29 16.35 5.74
N ARG A 161 -14.11 15.55 6.80
CA ARG A 161 -14.33 14.10 6.71
C ARG A 161 -15.78 13.70 6.93
N THR A 162 -16.48 13.45 5.84
CA THR A 162 -17.78 12.76 5.86
C THR A 162 -17.57 11.34 6.37
N SER A 163 -18.10 11.00 7.54
CA SER A 163 -18.07 9.64 8.06
C SER A 163 -18.81 8.71 7.09
N MET A 164 -18.12 7.70 6.53
CA MET A 164 -18.78 6.70 5.71
C MET A 164 -19.86 5.98 6.52
N THR A 165 -21.06 5.92 5.97
CA THR A 165 -22.18 5.16 6.53
C THR A 165 -21.85 3.66 6.55
N MET A 166 -22.48 2.89 7.44
CA MET A 166 -22.26 1.46 7.53
C MET A 166 -22.52 0.74 6.19
N ARG A 167 -23.55 1.17 5.46
CA ARG A 167 -23.90 0.65 4.13
C ARG A 167 -22.75 0.85 3.13
N GLN A 168 -22.13 2.03 3.13
CA GLN A 168 -20.97 2.32 2.27
C GLN A 168 -19.76 1.49 2.65
N ARG A 169 -19.50 1.25 3.94
CA ARG A 169 -18.39 0.40 4.41
C ARG A 169 -18.56 -1.05 3.99
N VAL A 170 -19.78 -1.60 4.11
CA VAL A 170 -20.08 -2.98 3.68
C VAL A 170 -19.98 -3.10 2.16
N SER A 171 -20.58 -2.16 1.42
CA SER A 171 -20.47 -2.10 -0.05
C SER A 171 -19.02 -2.06 -0.51
N TYR A 172 -18.21 -1.22 0.14
CA TYR A 172 -16.77 -1.13 -0.08
C TYR A 172 -16.04 -2.45 0.19
N ALA A 173 -16.35 -3.10 1.31
CA ALA A 173 -15.76 -4.37 1.70
C ALA A 173 -16.11 -5.50 0.71
N VAL A 174 -17.34 -5.55 0.24
CA VAL A 174 -17.78 -6.50 -0.80
C VAL A 174 -17.05 -6.24 -2.12
N ALA A 175 -16.95 -4.98 -2.56
CA ALA A 175 -16.21 -4.63 -3.77
C ALA A 175 -14.73 -5.03 -3.68
N THR A 176 -14.11 -4.76 -2.53
CA THR A 176 -12.71 -5.09 -2.26
C THR A 176 -12.49 -6.60 -2.22
N SER A 177 -13.40 -7.34 -1.58
CA SER A 177 -13.38 -8.80 -1.52
C SER A 177 -13.51 -9.43 -2.91
N ALA A 178 -14.51 -9.01 -3.68
CA ALA A 178 -14.76 -9.52 -5.02
C ALA A 178 -13.58 -9.24 -5.97
N GLY A 179 -13.04 -8.01 -5.96
CA GLY A 179 -11.89 -7.66 -6.78
C GLY A 179 -10.62 -8.38 -6.35
N ALA A 180 -10.37 -8.53 -5.04
CA ALA A 180 -9.20 -9.24 -4.54
C ALA A 180 -9.26 -10.74 -4.89
N LEU A 181 -10.42 -11.38 -4.76
CA LEU A 181 -10.65 -12.75 -5.21
C LEU A 181 -10.38 -12.90 -6.70
N LEU A 182 -10.98 -12.04 -7.53
CA LEU A 182 -10.79 -12.07 -8.98
C LEU A 182 -9.31 -11.94 -9.35
N ILE A 183 -8.60 -11.01 -8.71
CA ILE A 183 -7.17 -10.82 -8.95
C ILE A 183 -6.37 -12.07 -8.61
N VAL A 184 -6.59 -12.67 -7.42
CA VAL A 184 -5.83 -13.86 -7.01
C VAL A 184 -6.15 -15.06 -7.90
N VAL A 185 -7.43 -15.26 -8.27
CA VAL A 185 -7.84 -16.36 -9.16
C VAL A 185 -7.23 -16.19 -10.55
N VAL A 186 -7.37 -15.01 -11.17
CA VAL A 186 -6.81 -14.75 -12.50
C VAL A 186 -5.30 -14.91 -12.47
N ALA A 187 -4.62 -14.33 -11.49
CA ALA A 187 -3.18 -14.45 -11.37
C ALA A 187 -2.72 -15.89 -11.18
N ARG A 188 -3.51 -16.73 -10.48
CA ARG A 188 -3.21 -18.16 -10.35
C ARG A 188 -3.43 -18.92 -11.65
N LEU A 189 -4.44 -18.58 -12.44
CA LEU A 189 -4.72 -19.22 -13.73
C LEU A 189 -3.69 -18.85 -14.81
N THR A 190 -3.07 -17.68 -14.69
CA THR A 190 -2.06 -17.21 -15.64
C THR A 190 -0.63 -17.32 -15.10
N ASP A 191 -0.44 -17.95 -13.93
CA ASP A 191 0.83 -18.01 -13.19
C ASP A 191 1.56 -16.64 -13.10
N PHE A 192 0.80 -15.57 -12.88
CA PHE A 192 1.34 -14.22 -12.85
C PHE A 192 2.12 -13.94 -11.55
N PRO A 193 3.42 -13.59 -11.61
CA PRO A 193 4.27 -13.55 -10.43
C PRO A 193 4.08 -12.32 -9.52
N TYR A 194 3.42 -11.25 -9.99
CA TYR A 194 3.34 -9.96 -9.25
C TYR A 194 1.97 -9.70 -8.60
N VAL A 195 1.27 -10.73 -8.15
CA VAL A 195 -0.08 -10.65 -7.56
C VAL A 195 -0.18 -9.62 -6.42
N GLY A 196 0.83 -9.59 -5.54
CA GLY A 196 0.88 -8.62 -4.44
C GLY A 196 0.88 -7.16 -4.91
N TRP A 197 1.53 -6.87 -6.05
CA TRP A 197 1.55 -5.54 -6.64
C TRP A 197 0.25 -5.14 -7.31
N VAL A 198 -0.42 -6.11 -7.97
CA VAL A 198 -1.77 -5.93 -8.51
C VAL A 198 -2.72 -5.54 -7.38
N LEU A 199 -2.72 -6.31 -6.29
CA LEU A 199 -3.59 -6.04 -5.15
C LEU A 199 -3.26 -4.73 -4.47
N LEU A 200 -1.98 -4.40 -4.29
CA LEU A 200 -1.57 -3.11 -3.75
C LEU A 200 -2.12 -1.96 -4.58
N SER A 201 -1.98 -2.05 -5.90
CA SER A 201 -2.48 -1.03 -6.81
C SER A 201 -4.02 -0.97 -6.81
N PHE A 202 -4.69 -2.12 -6.78
CA PHE A 202 -6.15 -2.22 -6.70
C PHE A 202 -6.68 -1.56 -5.42
N CYS A 203 -6.13 -1.93 -4.27
CA CYS A 203 -6.47 -1.38 -2.96
C CYS A 203 -6.26 0.14 -2.89
N ILE A 204 -5.21 0.67 -3.54
CA ILE A 204 -4.96 2.11 -3.64
C ILE A 204 -6.00 2.81 -4.53
N VAL A 205 -6.43 2.19 -5.63
CA VAL A 205 -7.44 2.79 -6.53
C VAL A 205 -8.82 2.76 -5.86
N VAL A 206 -9.19 1.63 -5.24
CA VAL A 206 -10.49 1.50 -4.60
C VAL A 206 -10.58 2.38 -3.35
N SER A 207 -9.47 2.75 -2.68
CA SER A 207 -9.46 3.54 -1.43
C SER A 207 -10.08 4.93 -1.48
N VAL A 208 -10.38 5.43 -2.67
CA VAL A 208 -11.03 6.73 -2.84
C VAL A 208 -12.51 6.58 -3.18
N GLY A 209 -13.25 7.67 -3.02
CA GLY A 209 -14.65 7.76 -3.44
C GLY A 209 -14.81 7.37 -4.91
N ALA A 210 -15.97 6.81 -5.26
CA ALA A 210 -16.25 6.29 -6.59
C ALA A 210 -16.00 7.33 -7.70
N ASP A 211 -16.32 8.59 -7.42
CA ASP A 211 -16.08 9.77 -8.25
C ASP A 211 -14.58 10.02 -8.55
N GLN A 212 -13.69 9.62 -7.66
CA GLN A 212 -12.25 9.83 -7.80
C GLN A 212 -11.48 8.59 -8.27
N ARG A 213 -12.13 7.42 -8.38
CA ARG A 213 -11.43 6.16 -8.72
C ARG A 213 -10.80 6.19 -10.10
N VAL A 214 -11.50 6.74 -11.09
CA VAL A 214 -10.98 6.88 -12.47
C VAL A 214 -9.75 7.78 -12.49
N THR A 215 -9.84 8.97 -11.87
CA THR A 215 -8.72 9.90 -11.75
C THR A 215 -7.55 9.28 -11.00
N ARG A 216 -7.83 8.53 -9.92
CA ARG A 216 -6.80 7.82 -9.14
C ARG A 216 -6.11 6.74 -9.95
N GLY A 217 -6.87 5.96 -10.71
CA GLY A 217 -6.36 4.95 -11.64
C GLY A 217 -5.49 5.56 -12.73
N TYR A 218 -5.95 6.64 -13.36
CA TYR A 218 -5.19 7.36 -14.38
C TYR A 218 -3.85 7.89 -13.83
N LEU A 219 -3.87 8.56 -12.67
CA LEU A 219 -2.64 9.03 -12.01
C LEU A 219 -1.72 7.87 -11.64
N ARG A 220 -2.29 6.71 -11.26
CA ARG A 220 -1.52 5.50 -10.96
C ARG A 220 -0.81 4.97 -12.19
N ILE A 221 -1.53 4.85 -13.31
CA ILE A 221 -0.99 4.38 -14.59
C ILE A 221 0.11 5.32 -15.08
N VAL A 222 -0.18 6.62 -15.21
CA VAL A 222 0.80 7.61 -15.71
C VAL A 222 2.04 7.66 -14.82
N GLY A 223 1.85 7.73 -13.49
CA GLY A 223 2.97 7.74 -12.56
C GLY A 223 3.80 6.45 -12.59
N SER A 224 3.18 5.30 -12.85
CA SER A 224 3.90 4.04 -13.02
C SER A 224 4.63 3.93 -14.36
N VAL A 225 4.07 4.43 -15.47
CA VAL A 225 4.76 4.49 -16.77
C VAL A 225 6.00 5.39 -16.66
N VAL A 226 5.82 6.63 -16.21
CA VAL A 226 6.93 7.60 -16.11
C VAL A 226 7.96 7.10 -15.09
N GLY A 227 7.50 6.59 -13.96
CA GLY A 227 8.38 6.02 -12.93
C GLY A 227 9.19 4.81 -13.39
N ALA A 228 8.59 3.93 -14.21
CA ALA A 228 9.30 2.79 -14.80
C ALA A 228 10.37 3.26 -15.81
N LEU A 229 10.05 4.23 -16.66
CA LEU A 229 11.02 4.82 -17.58
C LEU A 229 12.21 5.44 -16.84
N ILE A 230 11.94 6.21 -15.77
CA ILE A 230 12.99 6.78 -14.91
C ILE A 230 13.86 5.67 -14.31
N ALA A 231 13.25 4.61 -13.78
CA ALA A 231 13.99 3.50 -13.18
C ALA A 231 14.90 2.79 -14.21
N VAL A 232 14.39 2.53 -15.42
CA VAL A 232 15.16 1.91 -16.50
C VAL A 232 16.34 2.78 -16.87
N LEU A 233 16.14 4.08 -17.12
CA LEU A 233 17.23 4.99 -17.47
C LEU A 233 18.29 5.07 -16.37
N LEU A 234 17.87 5.19 -15.11
CA LEU A 234 18.79 5.25 -13.97
C LEU A 234 19.55 3.93 -13.76
N SER A 235 18.92 2.78 -14.04
CA SER A 235 19.55 1.46 -13.90
C SER A 235 20.72 1.23 -14.86
N MET A 236 20.80 1.98 -15.97
CA MET A 236 21.90 1.89 -16.93
C MET A 236 23.14 2.68 -16.51
N LEU A 237 23.05 3.47 -15.44
CA LEU A 237 24.16 4.27 -14.92
C LEU A 237 25.06 3.43 -14.01
N PRO A 238 26.37 3.75 -13.95
CA PRO A 238 27.30 3.02 -13.09
C PRO A 238 26.96 3.17 -11.60
N SER A 239 27.27 2.12 -10.83
CA SER A 239 27.22 2.17 -9.37
C SER A 239 28.10 3.32 -8.84
N PRO A 240 27.66 4.11 -7.84
CA PRO A 240 26.50 3.89 -6.95
C PRO A 240 25.22 4.66 -7.35
N ILE A 241 25.14 5.18 -8.59
CA ILE A 241 24.08 6.12 -8.99
C ILE A 241 22.66 5.53 -8.83
N PRO A 242 22.35 4.28 -9.26
CA PRO A 242 21.02 3.70 -9.11
C PRO A 242 20.57 3.64 -7.64
N THR A 243 21.49 3.29 -6.73
CA THR A 243 21.21 3.19 -5.29
C THR A 243 20.93 4.55 -4.68
N VAL A 244 21.74 5.56 -5.00
CA VAL A 244 21.51 6.94 -4.53
C VAL A 244 20.18 7.47 -5.05
N ALA A 245 19.87 7.23 -6.33
CA ALA A 245 18.61 7.65 -6.91
C ALA A 245 17.41 6.95 -6.27
N ALA A 246 17.54 5.68 -5.91
CA ALA A 246 16.53 4.94 -5.16
C ALA A 246 16.24 5.59 -3.80
N VAL A 247 17.28 5.94 -3.04
CA VAL A 247 17.16 6.64 -1.75
C VAL A 247 16.47 7.99 -1.93
N VAL A 248 16.88 8.78 -2.92
CA VAL A 248 16.24 10.07 -3.24
C VAL A 248 14.76 9.88 -3.57
N CYS A 249 14.41 8.88 -4.38
CA CYS A 249 13.02 8.57 -4.71
C CYS A 249 12.20 8.18 -3.47
N VAL A 250 12.77 7.41 -2.53
CA VAL A 250 12.10 7.06 -1.26
C VAL A 250 11.86 8.32 -0.41
N VAL A 251 12.85 9.21 -0.28
CA VAL A 251 12.72 10.46 0.47
C VAL A 251 11.64 11.35 -0.15
N LEU A 252 11.65 11.53 -1.47
CA LEU A 252 10.62 12.30 -2.18
C LEU A 252 9.24 11.67 -2.06
N CYS A 253 9.16 10.33 -2.13
CA CYS A 253 7.93 9.58 -1.93
C CYS A 253 7.31 9.88 -0.55
N VAL A 254 8.11 9.84 0.53
CA VAL A 254 7.66 10.18 1.89
C VAL A 254 7.30 11.66 2.00
N ALA A 255 8.09 12.56 1.42
CA ALA A 255 7.82 14.00 1.44
C ALA A 255 6.50 14.36 0.75
N TYR A 256 6.27 13.84 -0.47
CA TYR A 256 5.03 14.10 -1.22
C TYR A 256 3.81 13.40 -0.62
N VAL A 257 3.99 12.24 0.02
CA VAL A 257 2.98 11.68 0.92
C VAL A 257 2.64 12.70 2.00
N ASN A 258 3.60 13.19 2.76
CA ASN A 258 3.32 14.13 3.85
C ASN A 258 2.71 15.46 3.37
N ALA A 259 3.09 15.91 2.18
CA ALA A 259 2.50 17.07 1.52
C ALA A 259 1.05 16.84 1.04
N GLY A 260 0.64 15.58 0.85
CA GLY A 260 -0.68 15.20 0.33
C GLY A 260 -0.75 15.19 -1.20
N ASN A 261 0.38 15.32 -1.89
CA ASN A 261 0.45 15.30 -3.36
C ASN A 261 0.58 13.86 -3.86
N TYR A 262 -0.56 13.22 -4.11
CA TYR A 262 -0.60 11.82 -4.53
C TYR A 262 0.08 11.56 -5.88
N ALA A 263 -0.04 12.48 -6.84
CA ALA A 263 0.52 12.28 -8.18
C ALA A 263 2.05 12.14 -8.12
N LEU A 264 2.71 13.06 -7.42
CA LEU A 264 4.16 13.01 -7.24
C LEU A 264 4.59 11.86 -6.32
N PHE A 265 3.79 11.51 -5.31
CA PHE A 265 4.01 10.30 -4.52
C PHE A 265 4.10 9.04 -5.40
N VAL A 266 3.11 8.82 -6.29
CA VAL A 266 3.11 7.63 -7.16
C VAL A 266 4.28 7.65 -8.14
N LEU A 267 4.57 8.83 -8.70
CA LEU A 267 5.68 9.04 -9.63
C LEU A 267 7.01 8.57 -9.02
N PHE A 268 7.29 8.90 -7.76
CA PHE A 268 8.53 8.52 -7.07
C PHE A 268 8.46 7.14 -6.41
N LEU A 269 7.27 6.65 -6.04
CA LEU A 269 7.10 5.31 -5.48
C LEU A 269 7.54 4.22 -6.47
N THR A 270 7.17 4.33 -7.75
CA THR A 270 7.50 3.31 -8.75
C THR A 270 9.01 3.11 -8.95
N PRO A 271 9.82 4.15 -9.22
CA PRO A 271 11.27 4.01 -9.35
C PRO A 271 11.93 3.67 -8.01
N ALA A 272 11.46 4.22 -6.88
CA ALA A 272 11.95 3.83 -5.56
C ALA A 272 11.89 2.31 -5.36
N VAL A 273 10.74 1.70 -5.69
CA VAL A 273 10.60 0.26 -5.53
C VAL A 273 11.38 -0.48 -6.62
N LEU A 274 11.32 -0.06 -7.89
CA LEU A 274 12.03 -0.77 -8.98
C LEU A 274 13.56 -0.81 -8.77
N LEU A 275 14.15 0.26 -8.27
CA LEU A 275 15.59 0.35 -8.01
C LEU A 275 16.02 -0.34 -6.71
N THR A 276 15.10 -0.63 -5.79
CA THR A 276 15.40 -1.32 -4.51
C THR A 276 15.01 -2.79 -4.49
N THR A 277 14.19 -3.25 -5.45
CA THR A 277 13.79 -4.66 -5.50
C THR A 277 14.88 -5.47 -6.18
N SER A 278 15.46 -6.43 -5.48
CA SER A 278 16.28 -7.47 -6.12
C SER A 278 15.36 -8.39 -6.93
N SER A 279 15.68 -8.61 -8.21
CA SER A 279 15.02 -9.60 -9.04
C SER A 279 16.02 -10.15 -10.06
N GLU A 280 15.77 -11.38 -10.50
CA GLU A 280 16.48 -12.01 -11.60
C GLU A 280 16.13 -11.39 -12.97
N HIS A 281 15.02 -10.64 -13.04
CA HIS A 281 14.58 -9.97 -14.25
C HIS A 281 15.32 -8.64 -14.47
N SER A 282 15.52 -8.29 -15.74
CA SER A 282 16.02 -6.97 -16.12
C SER A 282 15.07 -5.85 -15.66
N SER A 283 15.60 -4.65 -15.39
CA SER A 283 14.81 -3.50 -14.93
C SER A 283 13.66 -3.14 -15.89
N LEU A 284 13.85 -3.36 -17.19
CA LEU A 284 12.82 -3.16 -18.20
C LEU A 284 11.68 -4.19 -18.07
N MET A 285 12.02 -5.48 -17.94
CA MET A 285 11.02 -6.53 -17.78
C MET A 285 10.22 -6.35 -16.48
N LEU A 286 10.89 -5.98 -15.39
CA LEU A 286 10.22 -5.59 -14.13
C LEU A 286 9.27 -4.41 -14.31
N GLY A 287 9.69 -3.40 -15.08
CA GLY A 287 8.86 -2.24 -15.41
C GLY A 287 7.58 -2.65 -16.14
N ILE A 288 7.69 -3.52 -17.15
CA ILE A 288 6.55 -4.04 -17.92
C ILE A 288 5.58 -4.80 -17.01
N LEU A 289 6.08 -5.76 -16.24
CA LEU A 289 5.23 -6.59 -15.37
C LEU A 289 4.51 -5.76 -14.31
N ARG A 290 5.15 -4.69 -13.80
CA ARG A 290 4.47 -3.74 -12.90
C ARG A 290 3.44 -2.87 -13.60
N LEU A 291 3.68 -2.48 -14.85
CA LEU A 291 2.71 -1.72 -15.63
C LEU A 291 1.47 -2.57 -15.93
N GLU A 292 1.65 -3.81 -16.36
CA GLU A 292 0.57 -4.79 -16.54
C GLU A 292 -0.24 -4.96 -15.26
N ALA A 293 0.45 -5.13 -14.13
CA ALA A 293 -0.20 -5.26 -12.83
C ALA A 293 -1.03 -4.03 -12.45
N VAL A 294 -0.53 -2.81 -12.74
CA VAL A 294 -1.24 -1.55 -12.47
C VAL A 294 -2.44 -1.38 -13.39
N LEU A 295 -2.31 -1.71 -14.67
CA LEU A 295 -3.40 -1.65 -15.65
C LEU A 295 -4.53 -2.61 -15.26
N PHE A 296 -4.19 -3.87 -14.99
CA PHE A 296 -5.17 -4.87 -14.59
C PHE A 296 -5.86 -4.50 -13.27
N ALA A 297 -5.10 -4.07 -12.26
CA ALA A 297 -5.64 -3.58 -11.00
C ALA A 297 -6.62 -2.42 -11.16
N THR A 298 -6.30 -1.48 -12.05
CA THR A 298 -7.15 -0.31 -12.33
C THR A 298 -8.44 -0.73 -13.03
N ALA A 299 -8.36 -1.64 -14.01
CA ALA A 299 -9.52 -2.18 -14.70
C ALA A 299 -10.47 -2.91 -13.73
N VAL A 300 -9.93 -3.81 -12.90
CA VAL A 300 -10.72 -4.54 -11.88
C VAL A 300 -11.35 -3.57 -10.89
N ALA A 301 -10.61 -2.57 -10.41
CA ALA A 301 -11.14 -1.56 -9.51
C ALA A 301 -12.34 -0.83 -10.09
N ILE A 302 -12.27 -0.38 -11.35
CA ILE A 302 -13.37 0.33 -12.02
C ILE A 302 -14.57 -0.60 -12.23
N VAL A 303 -14.36 -1.82 -12.74
CA VAL A 303 -15.43 -2.79 -13.01
C VAL A 303 -16.17 -3.17 -11.73
N CYS A 304 -15.45 -3.53 -10.66
CA CYS A 304 -16.06 -3.87 -9.37
C CYS A 304 -16.85 -2.70 -8.77
N SER A 305 -16.36 -1.47 -8.97
CA SER A 305 -17.05 -0.26 -8.52
C SER A 305 -18.41 -0.10 -9.21
N LEU A 306 -18.41 -0.18 -10.55
CA LEU A 306 -19.62 -0.04 -11.36
C LEU A 306 -20.63 -1.14 -11.07
N ALA A 307 -20.17 -2.38 -10.89
CA ALA A 307 -21.03 -3.51 -10.55
C ALA A 307 -21.73 -3.30 -9.21
N VAL A 308 -20.99 -2.85 -8.19
CA VAL A 308 -21.54 -2.60 -6.86
C VAL A 308 -22.52 -1.42 -6.87
N ASP A 309 -22.21 -0.33 -7.57
CA ASP A 309 -23.11 0.81 -7.71
C ASP A 309 -24.41 0.41 -8.42
N ALA A 310 -24.32 -0.44 -9.46
CA ALA A 310 -25.49 -0.98 -10.16
C ALA A 310 -26.38 -1.85 -9.26
N VAL A 311 -25.77 -2.71 -8.42
CA VAL A 311 -26.52 -3.54 -7.45
C VAL A 311 -27.19 -2.68 -6.39
N VAL A 312 -26.49 -1.69 -5.85
CA VAL A 312 -27.02 -0.76 -4.84
C VAL A 312 -28.17 0.08 -5.43
N ALA A 313 -28.02 0.61 -6.64
CA ALA A 313 -29.07 1.37 -7.30
C ALA A 313 -30.35 0.54 -7.56
N ARG A 314 -30.21 -0.74 -7.91
CA ARG A 314 -31.34 -1.66 -8.06
C ARG A 314 -32.05 -1.96 -6.75
N SER A 315 -31.32 -2.02 -5.63
CA SER A 315 -31.89 -2.30 -4.30
C SER A 315 -32.72 -1.14 -3.72
N VAL A 316 -32.50 0.10 -4.17
CA VAL A 316 -33.22 1.29 -3.68
C VAL A 316 -34.52 1.54 -4.47
N ARG A 317 -34.66 0.93 -5.65
CA ARG A 317 -35.86 1.04 -6.49
C ARG A 317 -36.92 -0.05 -6.22
N ARG A 318 -36.62 -1.00 -5.33
CA ARG A 318 -37.56 -2.03 -4.86
C ARG A 318 -37.97 -1.69 -3.44
#